data_AF-A0A2A7B286-F1
#
_entry.id   AF-A0A2A7B286-F1
#
_cell.length_a   1.000
_cell.length_b   1.000
_cell.length_c   1.000
_cell.angle_alpha   90.00
_cell.angle_beta   90.00
_cell.angle_gamma   90.00
#
_symmetry.space_group_name_H-M   'P 1'
#
loop_
_entity.id
_entity.type
_entity.pdbx_description
1 polymer ?
#
loop_
_entity_poly.entity_id
_entity_poly.type
_entity_poly.pdbx_seq_one_letter_code
_entity_poly.pdbx_strand_id
1 'polypeptide(L)'
;MSYNWRNRTLKNTLLVWREGARVKVSVYKLIVFMFAAIMLLPDYFSSSLLNALENVLLIGTGCILLKYRYRPSKWMCVAFAYCILLVCSSYYNFTDKANYHFVISNLKIIILLCAVEWETKKYGKNALKSIWGFLLIILSANTASIVLFPNGLYQIDYVWNEWGAKDVMRQWILGNKNSQTVWYLLLLIIAYMLFSDAHTSRGKLKNKVILLYTITISFITMLMVASSTGIVAVAVLAVGIALSFFEKTIFDFEWNPKWILVGYVVISVVIIGGNATFLKPLVADLFGKDLTFSNRTTVWLRSLVLFIQKPIFGWGVLGDDGMRNALGSLSYTSAHNQFLNTMLQGGLILFLILIAMIYIIFDKLSKCEDKKDKLVGSAGMIGVLVTMLFETVLGGTQCWVLLYCVYCLADMSIAKVEARNSN
;
A
#
# COMPACT_ATOMS: atom_id res chain seq x y z
N MET A 1 -7.67 5.86 45.22
CA MET A 1 -8.22 4.60 45.77
C MET A 1 -9.70 4.61 45.42
N SER A 2 -10.32 3.71 44.65
CA SER A 2 -10.10 2.33 44.24
C SER A 2 -10.64 2.21 42.81
N TYR A 3 -9.84 1.70 41.86
CA TYR A 3 -10.24 1.49 40.46
C TYR A 3 -10.63 0.02 40.32
N ASN A 4 -11.94 -0.24 40.19
CA ASN A 4 -12.50 -1.58 40.29
C ASN A 4 -12.35 -2.35 38.96
N TRP A 5 -11.72 -3.53 39.03
CA TRP A 5 -11.15 -4.32 37.93
C TRP A 5 -12.06 -5.48 37.47
N ARG A 6 -13.38 -5.29 37.35
CA ARG A 6 -14.27 -6.40 36.96
C ARG A 6 -15.33 -5.96 35.94
N ASN A 7 -15.00 -6.18 34.68
CA ASN A 7 -15.87 -6.89 33.72
C ASN A 7 -15.12 -7.06 32.39
N ARG A 8 -14.26 -8.07 32.37
CA ARG A 8 -13.92 -8.79 31.13
C ARG A 8 -15.01 -9.83 30.92
N THR A 9 -15.92 -9.55 30.00
CA THR A 9 -16.59 -10.60 29.24
C THR A 9 -16.10 -10.48 27.79
N LEU A 10 -15.49 -11.57 27.34
CA LEU A 10 -15.11 -11.82 25.97
C LEU A 10 -16.34 -11.73 25.07
N LYS A 11 -16.49 -10.62 24.35
CA LYS A 11 -17.16 -10.59 23.05
C LYS A 11 -16.26 -9.81 22.09
N ASN A 12 -15.58 -10.59 21.27
CA ASN A 12 -15.07 -10.28 19.93
C ASN A 12 -14.62 -8.83 19.65
N THR A 13 -13.32 -8.69 19.45
CA THR A 13 -12.61 -7.91 18.41
C THR A 13 -13.48 -7.05 17.46
N LEU A 14 -14.23 -6.09 17.98
CA LEU A 14 -15.03 -5.17 17.19
C LEU A 14 -14.60 -3.74 17.47
N LEU A 15 -14.19 -3.05 16.40
CA LEU A 15 -13.87 -1.63 16.37
C LEU A 15 -15.17 -0.82 16.54
N VAL A 16 -15.58 -0.56 17.77
CA VAL A 16 -16.69 0.37 18.05
C VAL A 16 -16.14 1.79 18.17
N TRP A 17 -16.42 2.63 17.18
CA TRP A 17 -16.07 4.05 17.20
C TRP A 17 -16.85 4.80 18.30
N ARG A 18 -16.16 5.29 19.33
CA ARG A 18 -16.73 6.33 20.20
C ARG A 18 -16.53 7.69 19.54
N GLU A 19 -17.60 8.31 19.06
CA GLU A 19 -17.58 9.74 18.73
C GLU A 19 -17.69 10.57 20.02
N GLY A 20 -16.89 11.64 20.11
CA GLY A 20 -17.02 12.65 21.17
C GLY A 20 -16.19 12.42 22.42
N ALA A 21 -14.88 12.72 22.35
CA ALA A 21 -14.14 13.20 23.51
C ALA A 21 -13.09 14.21 23.03
N ARG A 22 -12.98 15.37 23.69
CA ARG A 22 -11.85 16.29 23.48
C ARG A 22 -10.58 15.54 23.84
N VAL A 23 -9.84 15.07 22.84
CA VAL A 23 -8.62 14.31 23.05
C VAL A 23 -7.55 15.29 23.54
N LYS A 24 -7.27 15.30 24.85
CA LYS A 24 -5.98 15.79 25.33
C LYS A 24 -4.91 14.97 24.61
N VAL A 25 -4.06 15.62 23.79
CA VAL A 25 -3.00 14.94 23.05
C VAL A 25 -2.02 14.40 24.08
N SER A 26 -2.14 13.11 24.41
CA SER A 26 -1.17 12.43 25.27
C SER A 26 0.17 12.37 24.55
N VAL A 27 1.28 12.55 25.27
CA VAL A 27 2.65 12.42 24.74
C VAL A 27 2.83 11.12 23.95
N TYR A 28 2.21 10.01 24.39
CA TYR A 28 2.25 8.74 23.67
C TYR A 28 1.64 8.80 22.26
N LYS A 29 0.52 9.50 22.10
CA LYS A 29 -0.11 9.70 20.78
C LYS A 29 0.82 10.51 19.87
N LEU A 30 1.48 11.53 20.41
CA LEU A 30 2.41 12.34 19.64
C LEU A 30 3.62 11.52 19.18
N ILE A 31 4.22 10.71 20.06
CA ILE A 31 5.36 9.84 19.71
C ILE A 31 4.99 8.87 18.58
N VAL A 32 3.85 8.18 18.71
CA VAL A 32 3.40 7.19 17.73
C VAL A 32 3.07 7.86 16.39
N PHE A 33 2.41 9.02 16.42
CA PHE A 33 2.14 9.79 15.21
C PHE A 33 3.42 10.31 14.54
N MET A 34 4.38 10.85 15.30
CA MET A 34 5.67 11.31 14.75
C MET A 34 6.44 10.17 14.10
N PHE A 35 6.45 8.98 14.73
CA PHE A 35 7.04 7.79 14.13
C PHE A 35 6.37 7.45 12.80
N ALA A 36 5.04 7.39 12.78
CA ALA A 36 4.29 7.09 11.55
C ALA A 36 4.50 8.14 10.46
N ALA A 37 4.56 9.42 10.82
CA ALA A 37 4.80 10.52 9.90
C ALA A 37 6.20 10.45 9.28
N ILE A 38 7.24 10.20 10.08
CA ILE A 38 8.62 10.08 9.55
C ILE A 38 8.77 8.84 8.66
N MET A 39 8.15 7.71 9.03
CA MET A 39 8.11 6.49 8.23
C MET A 39 7.36 6.62 6.90
N LEU A 40 6.43 7.58 6.83
CA LEU A 40 5.67 7.94 5.63
C LEU A 40 6.23 9.23 4.99
N LEU A 41 7.42 9.68 5.39
CA LEU A 41 8.09 10.78 4.74
C LEU A 41 8.78 10.25 3.46
N PRO A 42 8.63 10.92 2.32
CA PRO A 42 9.29 10.49 1.08
C PRO A 42 10.81 10.54 1.19
N ASP A 43 11.49 9.62 0.50
CA ASP A 43 12.95 9.52 0.47
C ASP A 43 13.65 10.82 0.08
N TYR A 44 12.97 11.69 -0.68
CA TYR A 44 13.46 13.04 -1.01
C TYR A 44 13.87 13.86 0.21
N PHE A 45 13.19 13.69 1.35
CA PHE A 45 13.51 14.39 2.59
C PHE A 45 14.43 13.58 3.51
N SER A 46 14.90 12.41 3.10
CA SER A 46 15.74 11.56 3.95
C SER A 46 17.05 12.27 4.34
N SER A 47 17.45 12.13 5.60
CA SER A 47 18.71 12.66 6.12
C SER A 47 19.19 11.81 7.29
N SER A 48 20.49 11.88 7.61
CA SER A 48 21.07 11.15 8.75
C SER A 48 20.38 11.50 10.08
N LEU A 49 19.97 12.76 10.25
CA LEU A 49 19.23 13.21 11.42
C LEU A 49 17.85 12.56 11.51
N LEU A 50 17.10 12.53 10.40
CA LEU A 50 15.79 11.90 10.37
C LEU A 50 15.89 10.38 10.58
N ASN A 51 16.90 9.73 10.00
CA ASN A 51 17.15 8.30 10.21
C ASN A 51 17.46 7.99 11.68
N ALA A 52 18.25 8.84 12.35
CA ALA A 52 18.52 8.70 13.78
C ALA A 52 17.26 8.91 14.63
N LEU A 53 16.49 9.96 14.32
CA LEU A 53 15.22 10.25 15.00
C LEU A 53 14.21 9.11 14.83
N GLU A 54 14.10 8.55 13.63
CA GLU A 54 13.27 7.40 13.32
C GLU A 54 13.64 6.18 14.16
N ASN A 55 14.93 5.89 14.35
CA ASN A 55 15.41 4.80 15.21
C ASN A 55 15.07 5.03 16.69
N VAL A 56 15.15 6.26 17.18
CA VAL A 56 14.74 6.61 18.56
C VAL A 56 13.24 6.44 18.74
N LEU A 57 12.46 6.92 17.76
CA LEU A 57 11.00 6.81 17.77
C LEU A 57 10.51 5.37 17.60
N LEU A 58 11.26 4.53 16.89
CA LEU A 58 11.02 3.08 16.81
C LEU A 58 11.01 2.45 18.22
N ILE A 59 12.04 2.72 19.01
CA ILE A 59 12.16 2.22 20.39
C ILE A 59 11.03 2.77 21.25
N GLY A 60 10.78 4.08 21.19
CA GLY A 60 9.70 4.73 21.94
C GLY A 60 8.33 4.14 21.63
N THR A 61 8.03 3.93 20.34
CA THR A 61 6.79 3.32 19.86
C THR A 61 6.68 1.87 20.32
N GLY A 62 7.76 1.08 20.21
CA GLY A 62 7.82 -0.29 20.72
C GLY A 62 7.50 -0.38 22.22
N CYS A 63 8.11 0.48 23.05
CA CYS A 63 7.85 0.56 24.49
C CYS A 63 6.38 0.91 24.79
N ILE A 64 5.77 1.81 24.02
CA ILE A 64 4.35 2.16 24.15
C ILE A 64 3.46 0.95 23.82
N LEU A 65 3.73 0.25 22.71
CA LEU A 65 2.98 -0.93 22.31
C LEU A 65 3.07 -2.05 23.36
N LEU A 66 4.25 -2.27 23.95
CA LEU A 66 4.46 -3.21 25.04
C LEU A 66 3.71 -2.80 26.32
N LYS A 67 3.80 -1.52 26.72
CA LYS A 67 3.09 -0.97 27.87
C LYS A 67 1.58 -1.19 27.77
N TYR A 68 1.01 -0.98 26.58
CA TYR A 68 -0.41 -1.17 26.32
C TYR A 68 -0.79 -2.63 25.97
N ARG A 69 0.15 -3.57 26.04
CA ARG A 69 -0.04 -5.00 25.72
C ARG A 69 -0.77 -5.18 24.38
N TYR A 70 -0.29 -4.47 23.37
CA TYR A 70 -0.85 -4.48 22.03
C TYR A 70 -1.00 -5.91 21.47
N ARG A 71 -2.11 -6.17 20.79
CA ARG A 71 -2.39 -7.46 20.14
C ARG A 71 -2.63 -7.26 18.64
N PRO A 72 -1.78 -7.84 17.78
CA PRO A 72 -1.90 -7.72 16.32
C PRO A 72 -3.16 -8.42 15.81
N SER A 73 -3.75 -7.89 14.74
CA SER A 73 -4.81 -8.60 13.99
C SER A 73 -4.27 -9.82 13.25
N LYS A 74 -5.18 -10.68 12.75
CA LYS A 74 -4.81 -11.83 11.91
C LYS A 74 -3.98 -11.40 10.69
N TRP A 75 -4.40 -10.33 10.01
CA TRP A 75 -3.67 -9.79 8.87
C TRP A 75 -2.26 -9.34 9.25
N MET A 76 -2.12 -8.65 10.39
CA MET A 76 -0.84 -8.19 10.91
C MET A 76 0.14 -9.33 11.21
N CYS A 77 -0.34 -10.45 11.78
CA CYS A 77 0.50 -11.63 12.02
C CYS A 77 1.06 -12.21 10.71
N VAL A 78 0.27 -12.22 9.63
CA VAL A 78 0.74 -12.70 8.32
C VAL A 78 1.73 -11.72 7.70
N ALA A 79 1.52 -10.40 7.85
CA ALA A 79 2.49 -9.39 7.45
C ALA A 79 3.83 -9.55 8.19
N PHE A 80 3.83 -9.89 9.49
CA PHE A 80 5.06 -10.16 10.23
C PHE A 80 5.78 -11.40 9.69
N ALA A 81 5.03 -12.48 9.41
CA ALA A 81 5.60 -13.68 8.82
C ALA A 81 6.28 -13.38 7.47
N TYR A 82 5.68 -12.50 6.65
CA TYR A 82 6.27 -12.04 5.40
C TYR A 82 7.63 -11.35 5.63
N CYS A 83 7.68 -10.33 6.49
CA CYS A 83 8.90 -9.58 6.76
C CYS A 83 9.99 -10.46 7.40
N ILE A 84 9.63 -11.34 8.33
CA ILE A 84 10.58 -12.26 8.97
C ILE A 84 11.17 -13.22 7.94
N LEU A 85 10.35 -13.85 7.09
CA LEU A 85 10.87 -14.77 6.09
C LEU A 85 11.70 -14.09 5.01
N LEU A 86 11.37 -12.85 4.65
CA LEU A 86 12.20 -12.04 3.76
C LEU A 86 13.59 -11.83 4.35
N VAL A 87 13.68 -11.48 5.65
CA VAL A 87 14.95 -11.36 6.37
C VAL A 87 15.67 -12.70 6.46
N CYS A 88 15.00 -13.76 6.90
CA CYS A 88 15.59 -15.09 7.04
C CYS A 88 16.14 -15.62 5.71
N SER A 89 15.40 -15.44 4.61
CA SER A 89 15.87 -15.87 3.28
C SER A 89 17.12 -15.11 2.84
N SER A 90 17.19 -13.79 3.06
CA SER A 90 18.40 -13.00 2.77
C SER A 90 19.61 -13.50 3.54
N TYR A 91 19.47 -13.74 4.85
CA TYR A 91 20.56 -14.25 5.68
C TYR A 91 20.96 -15.68 5.33
N TYR A 92 20.00 -16.54 5.05
CA TYR A 92 20.25 -17.92 4.62
C TYR A 92 21.06 -17.98 3.31
N ASN A 93 20.81 -17.04 2.39
CA ASN A 93 21.50 -16.95 1.11
C ASN A 93 22.75 -16.07 1.13
N PHE A 94 23.15 -15.51 2.28
CA PHE A 94 24.31 -14.62 2.42
C PHE A 94 24.30 -13.46 1.42
N THR A 95 23.14 -12.85 1.19
CA THR A 95 23.04 -11.73 0.25
C THR A 95 23.76 -10.49 0.77
N ASP A 96 24.13 -9.57 -0.13
CA ASP A 96 24.75 -8.29 0.22
C ASP A 96 23.85 -7.40 1.11
N LYS A 97 22.52 -7.59 1.01
CA LYS A 97 21.54 -6.95 1.90
C LYS A 97 21.35 -7.66 3.24
N ALA A 98 21.94 -8.84 3.47
CA ALA A 98 21.81 -9.59 4.71
C ALA A 98 22.66 -8.99 5.85
N ASN A 99 22.26 -7.80 6.31
CA ASN A 99 22.93 -7.05 7.36
C ASN A 99 21.94 -6.49 8.39
N TYR A 100 22.45 -5.91 9.47
CA TYR A 100 21.61 -5.40 10.56
C TYR A 100 20.74 -4.22 10.11
N HIS A 101 21.17 -3.42 9.13
CA HIS A 101 20.35 -2.34 8.57
C HIS A 101 19.07 -2.88 7.92
N PHE A 102 19.17 -4.01 7.21
CA PHE A 102 18.00 -4.67 6.60
C PHE A 102 17.03 -5.23 7.63
N VAL A 103 17.54 -5.79 8.74
CA VAL A 103 16.70 -6.25 9.87
C VAL A 103 15.95 -5.06 10.49
N ILE A 104 16.66 -3.96 10.76
CA ILE A 104 16.08 -2.75 11.34
C ILE A 104 15.02 -2.16 10.41
N SER A 105 15.26 -2.11 9.09
CA SER A 105 14.30 -1.62 8.10
C SER A 105 12.99 -2.43 8.09
N ASN A 106 13.08 -3.76 8.12
CA ASN A 106 11.89 -4.62 8.19
C ASN A 106 11.16 -4.51 9.55
N LEU A 107 11.92 -4.37 10.65
CA LEU A 107 11.34 -4.12 11.98
C LEU A 107 10.58 -2.78 12.03
N LYS A 108 11.10 -1.74 11.38
CA LYS A 108 10.44 -0.44 11.26
C LYS A 108 9.09 -0.55 10.56
N ILE A 109 9.01 -1.29 9.45
CA ILE A 109 7.73 -1.56 8.75
C ILE A 109 6.75 -2.25 9.70
N ILE A 110 7.19 -3.28 10.42
CA ILE A 110 6.36 -4.00 11.40
C ILE A 110 5.82 -3.07 12.50
N ILE A 111 6.70 -2.28 13.12
CA ILE A 111 6.31 -1.36 14.21
C ILE A 111 5.41 -0.24 13.68
N LEU A 112 5.62 0.24 12.44
CA LEU A 112 4.74 1.20 11.79
C LEU A 112 3.32 0.66 11.68
N LEU A 113 3.18 -0.57 11.18
CA LEU A 113 1.87 -1.19 11.03
C LEU A 113 1.20 -1.42 12.40
N CYS A 114 1.96 -1.81 13.41
CA CYS A 114 1.45 -1.89 14.79
C CYS A 114 0.98 -0.54 15.33
N ALA A 115 1.75 0.52 15.08
CA ALA A 115 1.44 1.87 15.48
C ALA A 115 0.13 2.34 14.85
N VAL A 116 0.00 2.21 13.53
CA VAL A 116 -1.23 2.59 12.80
C VAL A 116 -2.42 1.75 13.28
N GLU A 117 -2.26 0.44 13.48
CA GLU A 117 -3.35 -0.41 14.00
C GLU A 117 -3.73 -0.06 15.44
N TRP A 118 -2.77 0.25 16.30
CA TRP A 118 -3.03 0.67 17.67
C TRP A 118 -3.74 2.03 17.72
N GLU A 119 -3.31 3.01 16.92
CA GLU A 119 -3.94 4.34 16.89
C GLU A 119 -5.36 4.31 16.34
N THR A 120 -5.58 3.52 15.28
CA THR A 120 -6.93 3.35 14.70
C THR A 120 -7.85 2.61 15.67
N LYS A 121 -7.38 1.56 16.36
CA LYS A 121 -8.15 0.90 17.44
C LYS A 121 -8.49 1.83 18.60
N LYS A 122 -7.59 2.75 18.95
CA LYS A 122 -7.71 3.57 20.16
C LYS A 122 -8.41 4.92 19.96
N TYR A 123 -8.09 5.64 18.89
CA TYR A 123 -8.47 7.06 18.71
C TYR A 123 -9.28 7.32 17.46
N GLY A 124 -8.89 6.64 16.40
CA GLY A 124 -9.88 6.27 15.46
C GLY A 124 -10.05 6.97 14.15
N LYS A 125 -11.27 7.43 13.83
CA LYS A 125 -11.44 8.46 12.79
C LYS A 125 -10.47 9.62 13.05
N ASN A 126 -10.18 9.93 14.32
CA ASN A 126 -9.17 10.92 14.68
C ASN A 126 -7.74 10.49 14.30
N ALA A 127 -7.38 9.21 14.39
CA ALA A 127 -6.09 8.71 13.92
C ALA A 127 -5.99 8.78 12.39
N LEU A 128 -7.02 8.28 11.69
CA LEU A 128 -7.12 8.36 10.23
C LEU A 128 -7.05 9.81 9.74
N LYS A 129 -7.70 10.75 10.44
CA LYS A 129 -7.66 12.18 10.11
C LYS A 129 -6.26 12.78 10.25
N SER A 130 -5.48 12.36 11.26
CA SER A 130 -4.09 12.78 11.41
C SER A 130 -3.21 12.28 10.26
N ILE A 131 -3.33 11.01 9.89
CA ILE A 131 -2.60 10.42 8.74
C ILE A 131 -3.03 11.09 7.44
N TRP A 132 -4.34 11.28 7.21
CA TRP A 132 -4.88 11.96 6.04
C TRP A 132 -4.36 13.39 5.90
N GLY A 133 -4.35 14.17 6.99
CA GLY A 133 -3.85 15.54 6.96
C GLY A 133 -2.37 15.61 6.59
N PHE A 134 -1.56 14.69 7.13
CA PHE A 134 -0.14 14.56 6.78
C PHE A 134 0.05 14.19 5.29
N LEU A 135 -0.64 13.16 4.81
CA LEU A 135 -0.60 12.75 3.41
C LEU A 135 -1.06 13.87 2.47
N LEU A 136 -2.13 14.58 2.81
CA LEU A 136 -2.64 15.66 1.99
C LEU A 136 -1.58 16.77 1.78
N ILE A 137 -0.84 17.12 2.83
CA ILE A 137 0.23 18.13 2.76
C ILE A 137 1.32 17.66 1.79
N ILE A 138 1.82 16.43 1.95
CA ILE A 138 2.91 15.89 1.12
C ILE A 138 2.48 15.73 -0.33
N LEU A 139 1.27 15.21 -0.57
CA LEU A 139 0.79 14.95 -1.94
C LEU A 139 0.43 16.26 -2.65
N SER A 140 -0.01 17.28 -1.91
CA SER A 140 -0.19 18.64 -2.45
C SER A 140 1.15 19.26 -2.81
N ALA A 141 2.17 19.15 -1.94
CA ALA A 141 3.52 19.60 -2.22
C ALA A 141 4.12 18.88 -3.44
N ASN A 142 3.91 17.56 -3.56
CA ASN A 142 4.35 16.79 -4.72
C ASN A 142 3.66 17.25 -6.00
N THR A 143 2.34 17.47 -5.97
CA THR A 143 1.59 18.01 -7.11
C THR A 143 2.12 19.38 -7.52
N ALA A 144 2.37 20.27 -6.55
CA ALA A 144 3.00 21.56 -6.82
C ALA A 144 4.39 21.39 -7.45
N SER A 145 5.21 20.44 -6.98
CA SER A 145 6.52 20.16 -7.57
C SER A 145 6.43 19.69 -9.02
N ILE A 146 5.38 18.96 -9.40
CA ILE A 146 5.15 18.52 -10.78
C ILE A 146 4.75 19.69 -11.68
N VAL A 147 3.89 20.59 -11.19
CA VAL A 147 3.48 21.80 -11.93
C VAL A 147 4.67 22.76 -12.11
N LEU A 148 5.41 23.03 -11.03
CA LEU A 148 6.49 24.01 -11.02
C LEU A 148 7.77 23.49 -11.70
N PHE A 149 8.02 22.18 -11.63
CA PHE A 149 9.21 21.53 -12.18
C PHE A 149 8.82 20.35 -13.08
N PRO A 150 8.30 20.60 -14.30
CA PRO A 150 7.82 19.54 -15.20
C PRO A 150 8.91 18.56 -15.67
N ASN A 151 10.18 18.96 -15.55
CA ASN A 151 11.34 18.11 -15.84
C ASN A 151 11.84 17.31 -14.62
N GLY A 152 11.13 17.35 -13.50
CA GLY A 152 11.58 16.81 -12.22
C GLY A 152 12.32 17.86 -11.39
N LEU A 153 12.35 17.65 -10.07
CA LEU A 153 13.23 18.38 -9.15
C LEU A 153 14.70 17.99 -9.38
N TYR A 154 14.92 16.74 -9.78
CA TYR A 154 16.21 16.20 -10.19
C TYR A 154 15.98 15.03 -11.16
N GLN A 155 17.05 14.60 -11.80
CA GLN A 155 17.05 13.61 -12.86
C GLN A 155 18.09 12.54 -12.56
N ILE A 156 17.75 11.28 -12.85
CA ILE A 156 18.66 10.13 -12.70
C ILE A 156 18.85 9.49 -14.06
N ASP A 157 20.11 9.35 -14.49
CA ASP A 157 20.48 8.63 -15.71
C ASP A 157 20.22 7.13 -15.56
N TYR A 158 19.58 6.55 -16.57
CA TYR A 158 19.33 5.12 -16.70
C TYR A 158 20.10 4.58 -17.89
N VAL A 159 21.06 3.69 -17.63
CA VAL A 159 21.88 3.07 -18.67
C VAL A 159 21.26 1.74 -19.06
N TRP A 160 20.72 1.66 -20.27
CA TRP A 160 20.03 0.46 -20.76
C TRP A 160 20.97 -0.64 -21.23
N ASN A 161 22.14 -0.26 -21.73
CA ASN A 161 23.13 -1.18 -22.29
C ASN A 161 24.56 -0.63 -22.13
N GLU A 162 25.54 -1.50 -22.33
CA GLU A 162 26.98 -1.19 -22.24
C GLU A 162 27.43 -0.12 -23.26
N TRP A 163 26.60 0.16 -24.26
CA TRP A 163 26.82 1.15 -25.32
C TRP A 163 26.35 2.55 -24.93
N GLY A 164 25.92 2.76 -23.70
CA GLY A 164 25.65 4.10 -23.16
C GLY A 164 24.32 4.72 -23.58
N ALA A 165 23.33 3.94 -24.04
CA ALA A 165 21.98 4.45 -24.26
C ALA A 165 21.39 4.90 -22.91
N LYS A 166 21.34 6.22 -22.71
CA LYS A 166 20.86 6.87 -21.48
C LYS A 166 19.43 7.36 -21.66
N ASP A 167 18.52 6.89 -20.81
CA ASP A 167 17.26 7.57 -20.56
C ASP A 167 17.34 8.37 -19.27
N VAL A 168 16.55 9.44 -19.19
CA VAL A 168 16.54 10.30 -18.01
C VAL A 168 15.24 10.10 -17.24
N MET A 169 15.34 9.56 -16.03
CA MET A 169 14.22 9.43 -15.12
C MET A 169 14.04 10.71 -14.30
N ARG A 170 12.91 11.38 -14.53
CA ARG A 170 12.48 12.56 -13.76
C ARG A 170 12.00 12.13 -12.38
N GLN A 171 12.46 12.84 -11.35
CA GLN A 171 12.13 12.59 -9.97
C GLN A 171 11.44 13.81 -9.36
N TRP A 172 10.36 13.57 -8.62
CA TRP A 172 9.67 14.57 -7.81
C TRP A 172 9.73 14.19 -6.34
N ILE A 173 9.00 14.89 -5.47
CA ILE A 173 9.00 14.65 -4.02
C ILE A 173 8.70 13.18 -3.70
N LEU A 174 7.74 12.56 -4.40
CA LEU A 174 7.36 11.14 -4.21
C LEU A 174 8.19 10.17 -5.07
N GLY A 175 9.26 10.63 -5.69
CA GLY A 175 10.11 9.87 -6.60
C GLY A 175 9.60 9.86 -8.04
N ASN A 176 9.88 8.77 -8.75
CA ASN A 176 9.62 8.64 -10.18
C ASN A 176 8.11 8.49 -10.45
N LYS A 177 7.74 8.53 -11.74
CA LYS A 177 6.33 8.47 -12.14
C LYS A 177 5.51 7.30 -11.60
N ASN A 178 6.12 6.16 -11.30
CA ASN A 178 5.42 4.93 -10.90
C ASN A 178 5.42 4.72 -9.38
N SER A 179 6.40 5.27 -8.65
CA SER A 179 6.46 5.14 -7.18
C SER A 179 5.35 5.91 -6.46
N GLN A 180 4.75 6.91 -7.12
CA GLN A 180 3.77 7.80 -6.51
C GLN A 180 2.36 7.20 -6.44
N THR A 181 2.02 6.22 -7.28
CA THR A 181 0.65 5.69 -7.43
C THR A 181 0.04 5.23 -6.10
N VAL A 182 0.81 4.47 -5.32
CA VAL A 182 0.33 3.90 -4.05
C VAL A 182 0.02 4.98 -3.01
N TRP A 183 0.73 6.11 -3.05
CA TRP A 183 0.46 7.24 -2.16
C TRP A 183 -0.91 7.85 -2.41
N TYR A 184 -1.28 8.04 -3.68
CA TYR A 184 -2.59 8.59 -4.05
C TYR A 184 -3.71 7.59 -3.78
N LEU A 185 -3.50 6.29 -3.98
CA LEU A 185 -4.46 5.26 -3.55
C LEU A 185 -4.69 5.28 -2.03
N LEU A 186 -3.61 5.42 -1.24
CA LEU A 186 -3.68 5.56 0.22
C LEU A 186 -4.45 6.81 0.64
N LEU A 187 -4.20 7.96 0.02
CA LEU A 187 -4.94 9.18 0.31
C LEU A 187 -6.44 9.01 0.03
N LEU A 188 -6.80 8.40 -1.09
CA LEU A 188 -8.19 8.20 -1.51
C LEU A 188 -8.95 7.24 -0.59
N ILE A 189 -8.35 6.11 -0.19
CA ILE A 189 -9.02 5.16 0.69
C ILE A 189 -9.30 5.79 2.06
N ILE A 190 -8.33 6.53 2.62
CA ILE A 190 -8.52 7.21 3.91
C ILE A 190 -9.53 8.35 3.78
N ALA A 191 -9.49 9.11 2.69
CA ALA A 191 -10.48 10.16 2.44
C ALA A 191 -11.89 9.60 2.36
N TYR A 192 -12.10 8.47 1.68
CA TYR A 192 -13.38 7.78 1.67
C TYR A 192 -13.81 7.38 3.10
N MET A 193 -12.95 6.68 3.86
CA MET A 193 -13.25 6.24 5.23
C MET A 193 -13.63 7.40 6.19
N LEU A 194 -13.11 8.60 5.95
CA LEU A 194 -13.37 9.78 6.78
C LEU A 194 -14.62 10.55 6.37
N PHE A 195 -14.88 10.66 5.06
CA PHE A 195 -15.79 11.67 4.52
C PHE A 195 -17.01 11.10 3.77
N SER A 196 -17.11 9.78 3.58
CA SER A 196 -18.29 9.16 2.95
C SER A 196 -19.55 9.23 3.83
N ASP A 197 -19.41 9.01 5.14
CA ASP A 197 -20.53 8.90 6.11
C ASP A 197 -20.74 10.20 6.91
N ALA A 198 -21.38 11.21 6.33
CA ALA A 198 -21.72 12.44 7.05
C ALA A 198 -23.18 12.43 7.56
N HIS A 199 -23.38 12.47 8.88
CA HIS A 199 -24.68 12.34 9.55
C HIS A 199 -25.54 13.63 9.57
N THR A 200 -24.98 14.81 9.22
CA THR A 200 -25.71 16.10 9.23
C THR A 200 -25.63 16.85 7.90
N SER A 201 -26.71 17.54 7.51
CA SER A 201 -26.90 18.17 6.19
C SER A 201 -25.82 19.20 5.79
N ARG A 202 -25.34 20.01 6.75
CA ARG A 202 -24.22 20.97 6.52
C ARG A 202 -22.84 20.30 6.47
N GLY A 203 -22.64 19.23 7.24
CA GLY A 203 -21.42 18.40 7.20
C GLY A 203 -21.31 17.57 5.92
N LYS A 204 -22.44 17.17 5.33
CA LYS A 204 -22.52 16.40 4.07
C LYS A 204 -21.87 17.13 2.89
N LEU A 205 -22.15 18.43 2.69
CA LEU A 205 -21.59 19.17 1.55
C LEU A 205 -20.08 19.36 1.69
N LYS A 206 -19.59 19.82 2.85
CA LYS A 206 -18.16 20.01 3.10
C LYS A 206 -17.36 18.73 2.88
N ASN A 207 -17.82 17.60 3.41
CA ASN A 207 -17.15 16.32 3.27
C ASN A 207 -17.13 15.82 1.83
N LYS A 208 -18.23 16.00 1.08
CA LYS A 208 -18.28 15.71 -0.36
C LYS A 208 -17.30 16.57 -1.16
N VAL A 209 -17.20 17.86 -0.85
CA VAL A 209 -16.24 18.77 -1.50
C VAL A 209 -14.80 18.35 -1.23
N ILE A 210 -14.46 18.00 0.02
CA ILE A 210 -13.12 17.51 0.37
C ILE A 210 -12.79 16.21 -0.37
N LEU A 211 -13.74 15.27 -0.44
CA LEU A 211 -13.54 14.01 -1.15
C LEU A 211 -13.38 14.24 -2.66
N LEU A 212 -14.24 15.07 -3.26
CA LEU A 212 -14.14 15.43 -4.68
C LEU A 212 -12.81 16.10 -4.99
N TYR A 213 -12.38 17.07 -4.17
CA TYR A 213 -11.07 17.69 -4.29
C TYR A 213 -9.94 16.66 -4.26
N THR A 214 -10.01 15.71 -3.32
CA THR A 214 -9.00 14.64 -3.17
C THR A 214 -8.97 13.71 -4.40
N ILE A 215 -10.14 13.37 -4.95
CA ILE A 215 -10.25 12.58 -6.19
C ILE A 215 -9.63 13.34 -7.35
N THR A 216 -10.05 14.60 -7.54
CA THR A 216 -9.62 15.44 -8.65
C THR A 216 -8.11 15.68 -8.63
N ILE A 217 -7.53 16.06 -7.48
CA ILE A 217 -6.08 16.27 -7.38
C ILE A 217 -5.32 14.97 -7.64
N SER A 218 -5.79 13.83 -7.11
CA SER A 218 -5.12 12.54 -7.32
C SER A 218 -5.11 12.14 -8.80
N PHE A 219 -6.25 12.28 -9.48
CA PHE A 219 -6.38 11.91 -10.88
C PHE A 219 -5.60 12.86 -11.81
N ILE A 220 -5.73 14.18 -11.62
CA ILE A 220 -4.98 15.17 -12.38
C ILE A 220 -3.47 14.95 -12.22
N THR A 221 -2.99 14.69 -11.00
CA THR A 221 -1.56 14.46 -10.80
C THR A 221 -1.06 13.22 -11.54
N MET A 222 -1.82 12.11 -11.56
CA MET A 222 -1.45 10.93 -12.35
C MET A 222 -1.43 11.20 -13.86
N LEU A 223 -2.35 12.04 -14.37
CA LEU A 223 -2.35 12.48 -15.77
C LEU A 223 -1.11 13.31 -16.08
N MET A 224 -0.77 14.30 -15.24
CA MET A 224 0.40 15.17 -15.42
C MET A 224 1.71 14.39 -15.43
N VAL A 225 1.81 13.36 -14.59
CA VAL A 225 2.99 12.49 -14.48
C VAL A 225 3.06 11.45 -15.60
N ALA A 226 1.99 11.29 -16.39
CA ALA A 226 1.86 10.37 -17.52
C ALA A 226 2.16 8.89 -17.16
N SER A 227 1.80 8.47 -15.95
CA SER A 227 1.92 7.08 -15.49
C SER A 227 0.69 6.27 -15.89
N SER A 228 0.80 5.40 -16.91
CA SER A 228 -0.34 4.57 -17.37
C SER A 228 -0.88 3.68 -16.25
N THR A 229 0.01 3.01 -15.50
CA THR A 229 -0.37 2.17 -14.35
C THR A 229 -1.05 3.02 -13.27
N GLY A 230 -0.49 4.19 -12.98
CA GLY A 230 -1.05 5.11 -11.99
C GLY A 230 -2.42 5.66 -12.35
N ILE A 231 -2.60 6.06 -13.61
CA ILE A 231 -3.87 6.55 -14.15
C ILE A 231 -4.93 5.46 -14.03
N VAL A 232 -4.66 4.22 -14.48
CA VAL A 232 -5.63 3.12 -14.38
C VAL A 232 -5.95 2.80 -12.91
N ALA A 233 -4.94 2.66 -12.05
CA ALA A 233 -5.14 2.30 -10.66
C ALA A 233 -5.97 3.35 -9.90
N VAL A 234 -5.64 4.64 -10.08
CA VAL A 234 -6.38 5.74 -9.44
C VAL A 234 -7.78 5.91 -10.04
N ALA A 235 -7.94 5.74 -11.36
CA ALA A 235 -9.24 5.81 -12.02
C ALA A 235 -10.20 4.75 -11.48
N VAL A 236 -9.75 3.50 -11.34
CA VAL A 236 -10.60 2.41 -10.82
C VAL A 236 -11.11 2.74 -9.41
N LEU A 237 -10.24 3.22 -8.51
CA LEU A 237 -10.65 3.60 -7.16
C LEU A 237 -11.56 4.85 -7.17
N ALA A 238 -11.24 5.86 -7.98
CA ALA A 238 -12.04 7.07 -8.11
C ALA A 238 -13.46 6.77 -8.61
N VAL A 239 -13.59 5.90 -9.62
CA VAL A 239 -14.88 5.41 -10.13
C VAL A 239 -15.60 4.61 -9.06
N GLY A 240 -14.91 3.69 -8.35
CA GLY A 240 -15.50 2.94 -7.24
C GLY A 240 -16.09 3.85 -6.15
N ILE A 241 -15.37 4.92 -5.79
CA ILE A 241 -15.84 5.93 -4.85
C ILE A 241 -17.02 6.72 -5.43
N ALA A 242 -16.97 7.15 -6.70
CA ALA A 242 -18.07 7.86 -7.34
C ALA A 242 -19.36 7.01 -7.37
N LEU A 243 -19.27 5.76 -7.79
CA LEU A 243 -20.38 4.81 -7.85
C LEU A 243 -20.99 4.54 -6.46
N SER A 244 -20.18 4.60 -5.40
CA SER A 244 -20.69 4.46 -4.02
C SER A 244 -21.72 5.53 -3.62
N PHE A 245 -21.77 6.67 -4.33
CA PHE A 245 -22.76 7.73 -4.11
C PHE A 245 -24.06 7.59 -4.90
N PHE A 246 -24.10 6.74 -5.93
CA PHE A 246 -25.26 6.59 -6.83
C PHE A 246 -26.15 5.38 -6.46
N GLU A 247 -26.39 5.20 -5.15
CA GLU A 247 -27.07 4.08 -4.43
C GLU A 247 -28.16 3.23 -5.13
N LYS A 248 -28.86 3.73 -6.17
CA LYS A 248 -30.15 3.19 -6.60
C LYS A 248 -30.15 2.29 -7.84
N THR A 249 -29.04 2.10 -8.55
CA THR A 249 -29.09 1.46 -9.88
C THR A 249 -28.08 0.34 -10.14
N ILE A 250 -27.13 0.09 -9.23
CA ILE A 250 -25.94 -0.74 -9.57
C ILE A 250 -25.82 -2.02 -8.71
N PHE A 251 -26.60 -2.16 -7.63
CA PHE A 251 -26.24 -3.08 -6.55
C PHE A 251 -27.24 -4.20 -6.25
N ASP A 252 -28.06 -4.64 -7.19
CA ASP A 252 -28.85 -5.89 -6.98
C ASP A 252 -28.03 -7.17 -7.21
N PHE A 253 -26.82 -7.03 -7.77
CA PHE A 253 -25.92 -8.16 -7.99
C PHE A 253 -25.06 -8.45 -6.75
N GLU A 254 -25.23 -9.64 -6.19
CA GLU A 254 -24.28 -10.19 -5.21
C GLU A 254 -23.02 -10.68 -5.92
N TRP A 255 -21.87 -10.30 -5.38
CA TRP A 255 -20.59 -10.67 -5.95
C TRP A 255 -19.58 -10.96 -4.86
N ASN A 256 -18.63 -11.84 -5.17
CA ASN A 256 -17.58 -12.24 -4.25
C ASN A 256 -16.25 -11.59 -4.63
N PRO A 257 -15.71 -10.67 -3.80
CA PRO A 257 -14.41 -10.03 -4.02
C PRO A 257 -13.24 -10.99 -4.22
N LYS A 258 -13.34 -12.24 -3.73
CA LYS A 258 -12.29 -13.26 -3.93
C LYS A 258 -12.03 -13.59 -5.41
N TRP A 259 -13.04 -13.42 -6.28
CA TRP A 259 -12.85 -13.61 -7.73
C TRP A 259 -11.86 -12.61 -8.34
N ILE A 260 -11.68 -11.43 -7.75
CA ILE A 260 -10.65 -10.47 -8.16
C ILE A 260 -9.26 -11.08 -8.01
N LEU A 261 -8.99 -11.78 -6.89
CA LEU A 261 -7.69 -12.43 -6.68
C LEU A 261 -7.46 -13.55 -7.68
N VAL A 262 -8.49 -14.36 -7.98
CA VAL A 262 -8.41 -15.41 -9.00
C VAL A 262 -8.10 -14.80 -10.37
N GLY A 263 -8.87 -13.78 -10.78
CA GLY A 263 -8.63 -13.06 -12.03
C GLY A 263 -7.24 -12.43 -12.08
N TYR A 264 -6.75 -11.88 -10.98
CA TYR A 264 -5.41 -11.32 -10.87
C TYR A 264 -4.30 -12.36 -11.09
N VAL A 265 -4.43 -13.53 -10.46
CA VAL A 265 -3.49 -14.65 -10.64
C VAL A 265 -3.50 -15.12 -12.09
N VAL A 266 -4.69 -15.30 -12.68
CA VAL A 266 -4.82 -15.69 -14.10
C VAL A 266 -4.18 -14.66 -15.02
N ILE A 267 -4.50 -13.38 -14.86
CA ILE A 267 -3.92 -12.29 -15.66
C ILE A 267 -2.40 -12.25 -15.51
N SER A 268 -1.88 -12.42 -14.29
CA SER A 268 -0.44 -12.46 -14.03
C SER A 268 0.22 -13.62 -14.79
N VAL A 269 -0.36 -14.83 -14.74
CA VAL A 269 0.16 -15.99 -15.47
C VAL A 269 0.14 -15.75 -16.98
N VAL A 270 -0.95 -15.21 -17.53
CA VAL A 270 -1.10 -14.93 -18.97
C VAL A 270 -0.08 -13.89 -19.44
N ILE A 271 0.10 -12.79 -18.69
CA ILE A 271 1.07 -11.74 -18.99
C ILE A 271 2.50 -12.26 -18.90
N ILE A 272 2.83 -12.99 -17.83
CA ILE A 272 4.16 -13.57 -17.62
C ILE A 272 4.48 -14.62 -18.70
N GLY A 273 3.48 -15.37 -19.14
CA GLY A 273 3.58 -16.31 -20.26
C GLY A 273 3.77 -15.64 -21.64
N GLY A 274 3.88 -14.31 -21.71
CA GLY A 274 4.18 -13.56 -22.92
C GLY A 274 2.96 -13.18 -23.75
N ASN A 275 1.74 -13.51 -23.31
CA ASN A 275 0.51 -13.16 -24.01
C ASN A 275 -0.11 -11.90 -23.41
N ALA A 276 0.29 -10.73 -23.91
CA ALA A 276 -0.24 -9.43 -23.45
C ALA A 276 -1.10 -8.70 -24.50
N THR A 277 -1.42 -9.34 -25.62
CA THR A 277 -2.11 -8.70 -26.76
C THR A 277 -3.49 -8.17 -26.40
N PHE A 278 -4.16 -8.79 -25.42
CA PHE A 278 -5.45 -8.33 -24.89
C PHE A 278 -5.39 -6.94 -24.23
N LEU A 279 -4.20 -6.48 -23.83
CA LEU A 279 -3.99 -5.12 -23.29
C LEU A 279 -3.83 -4.06 -24.38
N LYS A 280 -3.75 -4.43 -25.67
CA LYS A 280 -3.51 -3.50 -26.79
C LYS A 280 -4.52 -2.34 -26.83
N PRO A 281 -5.84 -2.55 -26.69
CA PRO A 281 -6.80 -1.44 -26.70
C PRO A 281 -6.57 -0.46 -25.55
N LEU A 282 -6.11 -0.95 -24.41
CA LEU A 282 -5.83 -0.10 -23.25
C LEU A 282 -4.47 0.61 -23.37
N VAL A 283 -3.44 -0.04 -23.90
CA VAL A 283 -2.07 0.50 -23.88
C VAL A 283 -1.76 1.30 -25.15
N ALA A 284 -2.07 0.76 -26.33
CA ALA A 284 -1.80 1.41 -27.60
C ALA A 284 -2.84 2.49 -27.91
N ASP A 285 -4.13 2.16 -27.82
CA ASP A 285 -5.17 3.07 -28.31
C ASP A 285 -5.46 4.21 -27.31
N LEU A 286 -5.41 3.95 -25.99
CA LEU A 286 -5.68 4.98 -24.98
C LEU A 286 -4.45 5.80 -24.57
N PHE A 287 -3.27 5.18 -24.49
CA PHE A 287 -2.05 5.86 -24.04
C PHE A 287 -1.05 6.19 -25.16
N GLY A 288 -1.32 5.76 -26.40
CA GLY A 288 -0.40 5.96 -27.52
C GLY A 288 0.96 5.29 -27.30
N LYS A 289 1.00 4.20 -26.54
CA LYS A 289 2.24 3.48 -26.19
C LYS A 289 2.32 2.16 -26.91
N ASP A 290 3.52 1.82 -27.37
CA ASP A 290 3.76 0.50 -27.90
C ASP A 290 3.52 -0.56 -26.82
N LEU A 291 2.87 -1.67 -27.23
CA LEU A 291 2.68 -2.85 -26.36
C LEU A 291 3.99 -3.63 -26.15
N THR A 292 5.13 -3.03 -26.49
CA THR A 292 6.45 -3.63 -26.33
C THR A 292 6.84 -3.60 -24.87
N PHE A 293 6.43 -4.64 -24.14
CA PHE A 293 7.00 -5.00 -22.85
C PHE A 293 8.41 -5.60 -22.99
N SER A 294 9.07 -5.47 -24.15
CA SER A 294 10.26 -6.22 -24.55
C SER A 294 11.37 -6.24 -23.50
N ASN A 295 11.62 -5.12 -22.82
CA ASN A 295 12.63 -5.05 -21.75
C ASN A 295 12.17 -5.76 -20.46
N ARG A 296 10.86 -5.77 -20.16
CA ARG A 296 10.26 -6.46 -19.00
C ARG A 296 10.11 -7.97 -19.24
N THR A 297 9.80 -8.40 -20.46
CA THR A 297 9.67 -9.83 -20.80
C THR A 297 10.97 -10.59 -20.51
N THR A 298 12.14 -10.01 -20.84
CA THR A 298 13.45 -10.58 -20.52
C THR A 298 13.68 -10.69 -19.02
N VAL A 299 13.37 -9.62 -18.26
CA VAL A 299 13.47 -9.62 -16.79
C VAL A 299 12.57 -10.65 -16.15
N TRP A 300 11.35 -10.80 -16.64
CA TRP A 300 10.39 -11.77 -16.12
C TRP A 300 10.83 -13.21 -16.38
N LEU A 301 11.30 -13.51 -17.59
CA LEU A 301 11.84 -14.83 -17.92
C LEU A 301 13.05 -15.16 -17.04
N ARG A 302 13.98 -14.21 -16.86
CA ARG A 302 15.14 -14.38 -15.96
C ARG A 302 14.71 -14.59 -14.51
N SER A 303 13.72 -13.84 -14.04
CA SER A 303 13.17 -14.00 -12.68
C SER A 303 12.57 -15.40 -12.48
N LEU A 304 11.87 -15.95 -13.48
CA LEU A 304 11.36 -17.31 -13.45
C LEU A 304 12.47 -18.36 -13.41
N VAL A 305 13.52 -18.19 -14.22
CA VAL A 305 14.68 -19.09 -14.21
C VAL A 305 15.34 -19.10 -12.84
N LEU A 306 15.56 -17.92 -12.24
CA LEU A 306 16.10 -17.80 -10.88
C LEU A 306 15.21 -18.45 -9.84
N PHE A 307 13.88 -18.27 -9.94
CA PHE A 307 12.93 -18.95 -9.06
C PHE A 307 13.05 -20.47 -9.16
N ILE A 308 13.12 -21.04 -10.37
CA ILE A 308 13.24 -22.49 -10.58
C ILE A 308 14.53 -23.05 -9.97
N GLN A 309 15.61 -22.26 -9.91
CA GLN A 309 16.87 -22.68 -9.28
C GLN A 309 16.79 -22.79 -7.76
N LYS A 310 15.97 -21.96 -7.08
CA LYS A 310 15.76 -21.99 -5.63
C LYS A 310 14.28 -21.83 -5.27
N PRO A 311 13.43 -22.83 -5.57
CA PRO A 311 11.98 -22.65 -5.59
C PRO A 311 11.35 -22.53 -4.20
N ILE A 312 11.99 -23.04 -3.14
CA ILE A 312 11.39 -23.09 -1.80
C ILE A 312 11.60 -21.78 -1.04
N PHE A 313 12.87 -21.37 -0.86
CA PHE A 313 13.26 -20.20 -0.07
C PHE A 313 13.78 -19.02 -0.90
N GLY A 314 13.91 -19.17 -2.22
CA GLY A 314 14.41 -18.10 -3.08
C GLY A 314 15.87 -17.75 -2.85
N TRP A 315 16.28 -16.62 -3.43
CA TRP A 315 17.65 -16.10 -3.40
C TRP A 315 17.90 -15.06 -2.30
N GLY A 316 16.87 -14.68 -1.55
CA GLY A 316 16.93 -13.54 -0.64
C GLY A 316 16.79 -12.20 -1.38
N VAL A 317 16.83 -11.11 -0.62
CA VAL A 317 16.87 -9.76 -1.18
C VAL A 317 18.29 -9.43 -1.60
N LEU A 318 18.48 -9.17 -2.90
CA LEU A 318 19.73 -8.69 -3.47
C LEU A 318 19.75 -7.16 -3.48
N GLY A 319 20.92 -6.55 -3.32
CA GLY A 319 21.10 -5.13 -3.61
C GLY A 319 21.10 -4.83 -5.09
N ASP A 320 21.15 -3.55 -5.43
CA ASP A 320 20.92 -3.06 -6.79
C ASP A 320 21.86 -3.73 -7.80
N ASP A 321 23.15 -3.81 -7.50
CA ASP A 321 24.14 -4.45 -8.39
C ASP A 321 23.97 -5.98 -8.44
N GLY A 322 23.68 -6.61 -7.29
CA GLY A 322 23.37 -8.04 -7.25
C GLY A 322 22.13 -8.40 -8.09
N MET A 323 21.09 -7.58 -8.01
CA MET A 323 19.86 -7.75 -8.78
C MET A 323 20.07 -7.49 -10.27
N ARG A 324 20.80 -6.43 -10.64
CA ARG A 324 21.19 -6.14 -12.03
C ARG A 324 21.93 -7.32 -12.66
N ASN A 325 22.91 -7.86 -11.93
CA ASN A 325 23.67 -9.04 -12.36
C ASN A 325 22.77 -10.29 -12.50
N ALA A 326 21.92 -10.55 -11.51
CA ALA A 326 21.02 -11.71 -11.52
C ALA A 326 20.01 -11.66 -12.69
N LEU A 327 19.46 -10.46 -12.97
CA LEU A 327 18.51 -10.26 -14.06
C LEU A 327 19.17 -10.13 -15.43
N GLY A 328 20.50 -9.97 -15.49
CA GLY A 328 21.23 -9.70 -16.73
C GLY A 328 20.84 -8.36 -17.34
N SER A 329 20.61 -7.33 -16.51
CA SER A 329 20.23 -5.99 -16.94
C SER A 329 20.97 -4.93 -16.14
N LEU A 330 21.57 -3.95 -16.82
CA LEU A 330 22.21 -2.80 -16.18
C LEU A 330 21.21 -1.82 -15.55
N SER A 331 19.96 -1.90 -15.97
CA SER A 331 18.90 -0.95 -15.63
C SER A 331 18.03 -1.46 -14.48
N TYR A 332 17.63 -2.72 -14.51
CA TYR A 332 16.61 -3.23 -13.60
C TYR A 332 17.14 -3.66 -12.24
N THR A 333 16.62 -3.03 -11.18
CA THR A 333 16.90 -3.35 -9.77
C THR A 333 15.75 -4.08 -9.07
N SER A 334 14.76 -4.55 -9.84
CA SER A 334 13.69 -5.46 -9.38
C SER A 334 13.08 -6.20 -10.56
N ALA A 335 12.23 -7.19 -10.29
CA ALA A 335 11.48 -7.89 -11.34
C ALA A 335 10.38 -7.02 -12.01
N HIS A 336 10.10 -5.81 -11.51
CA HIS A 336 8.99 -4.95 -11.96
C HIS A 336 7.63 -5.68 -12.06
N ASN A 337 7.45 -6.63 -11.15
CA ASN A 337 6.23 -7.40 -10.94
C ASN A 337 6.34 -7.96 -9.52
N GLN A 338 5.38 -7.65 -8.65
CA GLN A 338 5.47 -7.99 -7.24
C GLN A 338 5.51 -9.50 -7.01
N PHE A 339 4.76 -10.29 -7.79
CA PHE A 339 4.73 -11.75 -7.65
C PHE A 339 6.08 -12.39 -8.01
N LEU A 340 6.63 -12.04 -9.18
CA LEU A 340 7.95 -12.53 -9.59
C LEU A 340 9.05 -12.09 -8.62
N ASN A 341 9.00 -10.84 -8.14
CA ASN A 341 9.97 -10.34 -7.18
C ASN A 341 9.89 -11.10 -5.86
N THR A 342 8.69 -11.37 -5.36
CA THR A 342 8.48 -12.15 -4.13
C THR A 342 8.92 -13.61 -4.29
N MET A 343 8.62 -14.25 -5.43
CA MET A 343 9.09 -15.61 -5.74
C MET A 343 10.62 -15.68 -5.83
N LEU A 344 11.26 -14.71 -6.48
CA LEU A 344 12.73 -14.64 -6.55
C LEU A 344 13.34 -14.48 -5.16
N GLN A 345 12.78 -13.59 -4.33
CA GLN A 345 13.36 -13.27 -3.03
C GLN A 345 13.13 -14.36 -1.98
N GLY A 346 11.93 -14.95 -1.91
CA GLY A 346 11.57 -15.86 -0.81
C GLY A 346 10.96 -17.19 -1.26
N GLY A 347 11.00 -17.49 -2.55
CA GLY A 347 10.47 -18.72 -3.12
C GLY A 347 8.95 -18.85 -2.97
N LEU A 348 8.49 -20.10 -3.08
CA LEU A 348 7.09 -20.47 -2.97
C LEU A 348 6.54 -20.15 -1.58
N ILE A 349 7.34 -20.29 -0.52
CA ILE A 349 6.88 -20.05 0.86
C ILE A 349 6.49 -18.57 1.04
N LEU A 350 7.37 -17.64 0.66
CA LEU A 350 7.07 -16.22 0.78
C LEU A 350 5.92 -15.80 -0.16
N PHE A 351 5.86 -16.39 -1.36
CA PHE A 351 4.75 -16.18 -2.29
C PHE A 351 3.40 -16.62 -1.71
N LEU A 352 3.32 -17.79 -1.08
CA LEU A 352 2.08 -18.26 -0.45
C LEU A 352 1.64 -17.36 0.71
N ILE A 353 2.59 -16.77 1.44
CA ILE A 353 2.29 -15.79 2.50
C ILE A 353 1.75 -14.49 1.91
N LEU A 354 2.29 -14.01 0.78
CA LEU A 354 1.73 -12.88 0.06
C LEU A 354 0.29 -13.16 -0.39
N ILE A 355 0.03 -14.34 -0.97
CA ILE A 355 -1.32 -14.75 -1.36
C ILE A 355 -2.25 -14.82 -0.15
N ALA A 356 -1.81 -15.41 0.97
CA ALA A 356 -2.59 -15.47 2.20
C ALA A 356 -2.91 -14.07 2.75
N MET A 357 -1.95 -13.15 2.72
CA MET A 357 -2.12 -11.77 3.16
C MET A 357 -3.19 -11.04 2.34
N ILE A 358 -3.15 -11.16 1.01
CA ILE A 358 -4.13 -10.56 0.10
C ILE A 358 -5.50 -11.25 0.26
N TYR A 359 -5.52 -12.59 0.37
CA TYR A 359 -6.73 -13.37 0.56
C TYR A 359 -7.48 -12.98 1.83
N ILE A 360 -6.78 -12.73 2.95
CA ILE A 360 -7.42 -12.28 4.21
C ILE A 360 -8.20 -10.98 4.00
N ILE A 361 -7.68 -10.04 3.20
CA ILE A 361 -8.40 -8.80 2.88
C ILE A 361 -9.66 -9.10 2.08
N PHE A 362 -9.56 -9.91 1.01
CA PHE A 362 -10.72 -10.27 0.20
C PHE A 362 -11.76 -11.11 0.95
N ASP A 363 -11.32 -12.00 1.85
CA ASP A 363 -12.22 -12.75 2.74
C ASP A 363 -12.99 -11.80 3.66
N LYS A 364 -12.32 -10.78 4.21
CA LYS A 364 -12.97 -9.75 5.01
C LYS A 364 -13.94 -8.92 4.18
N LEU A 365 -13.56 -8.46 2.98
CA LEU A 365 -14.44 -7.71 2.06
C LEU A 365 -15.67 -8.52 1.63
N SER A 366 -15.52 -9.84 1.43
CA SER A 366 -16.65 -10.71 1.07
C SER A 366 -17.75 -10.76 2.13
N LYS A 367 -17.38 -10.52 3.39
CA LYS A 367 -18.27 -10.50 4.56
C LYS A 367 -18.88 -9.12 4.83
N CYS A 368 -18.49 -8.09 4.11
CA CYS A 368 -19.11 -6.77 4.25
C CYS A 368 -20.55 -6.82 3.73
N GLU A 369 -21.52 -6.41 4.55
CA GLU A 369 -22.90 -6.25 4.10
C GLU A 369 -23.12 -4.88 3.43
N ASP A 370 -22.39 -3.84 3.86
CA ASP A 370 -22.42 -2.54 3.18
C ASP A 370 -21.77 -2.67 1.79
N LYS A 371 -22.62 -2.62 0.75
CA LYS A 371 -22.21 -2.77 -0.65
C LYS A 371 -21.28 -1.63 -1.10
N LYS A 372 -21.35 -0.45 -0.49
CA LYS A 372 -20.46 0.68 -0.80
C LYS A 372 -19.05 0.43 -0.32
N ASP A 373 -18.92 0.05 0.96
CA ASP A 373 -17.62 -0.27 1.55
C ASP A 373 -16.99 -1.49 0.85
N LYS A 374 -17.81 -2.49 0.48
CA LYS A 374 -17.37 -3.63 -0.34
C LYS A 374 -16.87 -3.19 -1.71
N LEU A 375 -17.60 -2.32 -2.43
CA LEU A 375 -17.18 -1.81 -3.73
C LEU A 375 -15.87 -1.03 -3.62
N VAL A 376 -15.81 -0.04 -2.74
CA VAL A 376 -14.65 0.85 -2.62
C VAL A 376 -13.42 0.10 -2.12
N GLY A 377 -13.57 -0.78 -1.13
CA GLY A 377 -12.47 -1.62 -0.66
C GLY A 377 -11.93 -2.53 -1.77
N SER A 378 -12.82 -3.10 -2.59
CA SER A 378 -12.41 -3.94 -3.71
C SER A 378 -11.78 -3.16 -4.85
N ALA A 379 -12.31 -1.97 -5.19
CA ALA A 379 -11.70 -1.07 -6.16
C ALA A 379 -10.29 -0.62 -5.71
N GLY A 380 -10.12 -0.37 -4.41
CA GLY A 380 -8.81 -0.10 -3.80
C GLY A 380 -7.85 -1.27 -3.97
N MET A 381 -8.31 -2.50 -3.73
CA MET A 381 -7.50 -3.70 -3.98
C MET A 381 -7.17 -3.86 -5.47
N ILE A 382 -8.11 -3.63 -6.39
CA ILE A 382 -7.83 -3.67 -7.83
C ILE A 382 -6.74 -2.66 -8.18
N GLY A 383 -6.81 -1.43 -7.67
CA GLY A 383 -5.78 -0.41 -7.89
C GLY A 383 -4.39 -0.86 -7.40
N VAL A 384 -4.30 -1.45 -6.21
CA VAL A 384 -3.04 -2.02 -5.68
C VAL A 384 -2.54 -3.16 -6.55
N LEU A 385 -3.42 -4.10 -6.91
CA LEU A 385 -3.08 -5.26 -7.72
C LEU A 385 -2.60 -4.85 -9.12
N VAL A 386 -3.28 -3.92 -9.79
CA VAL A 386 -2.82 -3.33 -11.07
C VAL A 386 -1.42 -2.74 -10.93
N THR A 387 -1.15 -2.04 -9.82
CA THR A 387 0.19 -1.52 -9.54
C THR A 387 1.20 -2.66 -9.36
N MET A 388 0.85 -3.71 -8.61
CA MET A 388 1.68 -4.91 -8.39
C MET A 388 1.97 -5.72 -9.67
N LEU A 389 1.12 -5.66 -10.71
CA LEU A 389 1.41 -6.32 -12.00
C LEU A 389 2.68 -5.78 -12.65
N PHE A 390 2.92 -4.49 -12.46
CA PHE A 390 3.93 -3.74 -13.21
C PHE A 390 5.01 -3.14 -12.33
N GLU A 391 4.86 -3.17 -11.01
CA GLU A 391 5.80 -2.56 -10.08
C GLU A 391 5.97 -3.41 -8.81
N THR A 392 7.11 -3.25 -8.16
CA THR A 392 7.42 -3.85 -6.86
C THR A 392 7.10 -2.84 -5.77
N VAL A 393 5.92 -2.94 -5.15
CA VAL A 393 5.38 -1.91 -4.24
C VAL A 393 5.56 -2.24 -2.76
N LEU A 394 5.81 -3.50 -2.40
CA LEU A 394 5.95 -3.91 -0.98
C LEU A 394 7.28 -3.48 -0.35
N GLY A 395 8.20 -2.89 -1.11
CA GLY A 395 9.35 -2.16 -0.55
C GLY A 395 8.96 -0.83 0.12
N GLY A 396 7.82 -0.24 -0.28
CA GLY A 396 7.34 1.04 0.25
C GLY A 396 6.38 0.87 1.44
N THR A 397 6.61 1.64 2.51
CA THR A 397 5.78 1.64 3.73
C THR A 397 4.32 2.02 3.46
N GLN A 398 4.10 2.92 2.49
CA GLN A 398 2.78 3.36 2.06
C GLN A 398 1.88 2.23 1.53
N CYS A 399 2.47 1.21 0.87
CA CYS A 399 1.70 0.06 0.37
C CYS A 399 1.18 -0.78 1.52
N TRP A 400 2.01 -0.99 2.54
CA TRP A 400 1.61 -1.74 3.74
C TRP A 400 0.49 -1.03 4.51
N VAL A 401 0.59 0.29 4.67
CA VAL A 401 -0.46 1.09 5.32
C VAL A 401 -1.75 1.07 4.49
N LEU A 402 -1.67 1.12 3.15
CA LEU A 402 -2.83 1.00 2.26
C LEU A 402 -3.56 -0.34 2.42
N LEU A 403 -2.83 -1.45 2.37
CA LEU A 403 -3.40 -2.79 2.58
C LEU A 403 -4.07 -2.90 3.96
N TYR A 404 -3.43 -2.35 5.00
CA TYR A 404 -4.02 -2.26 6.33
C TYR A 404 -5.30 -1.40 6.36
N CYS A 405 -5.32 -0.24 5.68
CA CYS A 405 -6.49 0.63 5.61
C CYS A 405 -7.68 -0.05 4.92
N VAL A 406 -7.45 -0.83 3.86
CA VAL A 406 -8.52 -1.60 3.21
C VAL A 406 -9.02 -2.73 4.12
N TYR A 407 -8.12 -3.44 4.82
CA TYR A 407 -8.52 -4.41 5.84
C TYR A 407 -9.37 -3.75 6.94
N CYS A 408 -8.96 -2.57 7.42
CA CYS A 408 -9.67 -1.79 8.44
C CYS A 408 -11.04 -1.30 7.94
N LEU A 409 -11.15 -0.85 6.70
CA LEU A 409 -12.42 -0.49 6.06
C LEU A 409 -13.41 -1.65 6.14
N ALA A 410 -12.99 -2.85 5.73
CA ALA A 410 -13.83 -4.04 5.77
C ALA A 410 -14.24 -4.43 7.20
N ASP A 411 -13.31 -4.37 8.15
CA ASP A 411 -13.56 -4.67 9.56
C ASP A 411 -14.57 -3.71 10.20
N MET A 412 -14.43 -2.40 9.92
CA MET A 412 -15.39 -1.40 10.38
C MET A 412 -16.76 -1.57 9.76
N SER A 413 -16.84 -1.90 8.46
CA SER A 413 -18.11 -2.11 7.76
C SER A 413 -18.90 -3.25 8.41
N ILE A 414 -18.24 -4.37 8.72
CA ILE A 414 -18.85 -5.51 9.41
C ILE A 414 -19.33 -5.09 10.82
N ALA A 415 -18.49 -4.39 11.59
CA ALA A 415 -18.83 -3.96 12.94
C ALA A 415 -20.02 -2.98 12.99
N LYS A 416 -20.16 -2.09 11.99
CA LYS A 416 -21.30 -1.15 11.89
C LYS A 416 -22.63 -1.91 11.77
N VAL A 417 -22.66 -3.00 11.01
CA VAL A 417 -23.88 -3.77 10.77
C VAL A 417 -24.22 -4.64 11.98
N GLU A 418 -23.23 -5.30 12.58
CA GLU A 418 -23.45 -6.06 13.80
C GLU A 418 -24.02 -5.18 14.93
N ALA A 419 -23.54 -3.94 15.05
CA ALA A 419 -24.07 -2.96 16.01
C ALA A 419 -25.50 -2.49 15.70
N ARG A 420 -25.89 -2.42 14.41
CA ARG A 420 -27.27 -2.09 14.00
C ARG A 420 -28.24 -3.23 14.29
N ASN A 421 -27.81 -4.48 14.11
CA ASN A 421 -28.65 -5.66 14.35
C ASN A 421 -28.79 -6.01 15.84
N SER A 422 -27.93 -5.45 16.70
CA SER A 422 -27.98 -5.65 18.16
C SER A 422 -28.81 -4.61 18.93
N ASN A 423 -29.25 -3.54 18.25
CA ASN A 423 -30.14 -2.50 18.78
C ASN A 423 -31.53 -2.66 18.18
#